data_AF-A0A848MA37-F1
#
_entry.id   AF-A0A848MA37-F1
#
_cell.length_a   1.000
_cell.length_b   1.000
_cell.length_c   1.000
_cell.angle_alpha   90.00
_cell.angle_beta   90.00
_cell.angle_gamma   90.00
#
_symmetry.space_group_name_H-M   'P 1'
#
loop_
_entity.id
_entity.type
_entity.pdbx_description
1 polymer ?
#
loop_
_entity_poly.entity_id
_entity_poly.type
_entity_poly.pdbx_seq_one_letter_code
_entity_poly.pdbx_strand_id
1 'polypeptide(L)'
;MRVGYSILREIHKKEFTPESKDYGIQEHEFLRMVKLLEKQGYLDKILVVGDFYSLKQTRITDKGIRFLKEHFDLETIYPAHRSDLVNWIQVDKTLYGNGADSD
;
A
#
# COMPACT_ATOMS: atom_id res chain seq x y z
N MET A 1 8.58 3.94 0.47
CA MET A 1 7.90 3.19 1.56
C MET A 1 6.39 3.48 1.64
N ARG A 2 5.92 4.57 1.02
CA ARG A 2 4.53 5.07 1.10
C ARG A 2 3.46 4.06 0.68
N VAL A 3 3.69 3.30 -0.39
CA VAL A 3 2.71 2.31 -0.90
C VAL A 3 2.41 1.23 0.14
N GLY A 4 3.45 0.61 0.71
CA GLY A 4 3.27 -0.44 1.71
C GLY A 4 2.55 0.11 2.94
N TYR A 5 2.95 1.30 3.40
CA TYR A 5 2.29 1.98 4.51
C TYR A 5 0.80 2.23 4.23
N SER A 6 0.45 2.82 3.09
CA SER A 6 -0.96 3.14 2.79
C SER A 6 -1.83 1.90 2.69
N ILE A 7 -1.36 0.82 2.03
CA ILE A 7 -2.11 -0.45 1.96
C ILE A 7 -2.41 -0.96 3.37
N LEU A 8 -1.40 -1.01 4.24
CA LEU A 8 -1.56 -1.49 5.61
C LEU A 8 -2.49 -0.57 6.43
N ARG A 9 -2.33 0.75 6.29
CA ARG A 9 -3.14 1.77 6.98
C ARG A 9 -4.61 1.66 6.63
N GLU A 10 -4.94 1.51 5.36
CA GLU A 10 -6.33 1.39 4.92
C GLU A 10 -6.97 0.07 5.35
N ILE A 11 -6.23 -1.04 5.31
CA ILE A 11 -6.71 -2.33 5.82
C ILE A 11 -6.92 -2.25 7.34
N HIS A 12 -6.06 -1.53 8.06
CA HIS A 12 -6.17 -1.35 9.50
C HIS A 12 -7.35 -0.47 9.90
N LYS A 13 -7.49 0.71 9.27
CA LYS A 13 -8.52 1.72 9.60
C LYS A 13 -9.88 1.43 8.98
N LYS A 14 -9.92 0.63 7.91
CA LYS A 14 -11.14 0.26 7.16
C LYS A 14 -11.91 1.46 6.62
N GLU A 15 -11.23 2.55 6.28
CA GLU A 15 -11.87 3.73 5.67
C GLU A 15 -12.30 3.42 4.23
N PHE A 16 -11.48 2.68 3.48
CA PHE A 16 -11.86 2.07 2.21
C PHE A 16 -11.05 0.78 1.96
N THR A 17 -11.43 0.02 0.92
CA THR A 17 -10.65 -1.13 0.45
C THR A 17 -9.67 -0.67 -0.63
N PRO A 18 -8.34 -0.77 -0.41
CA PRO A 18 -7.35 -0.42 -1.42
C PRO A 18 -7.53 -1.20 -2.72
N GLU A 19 -7.38 -0.52 -3.85
CA GLU A 19 -7.41 -1.11 -5.19
C GLU A 19 -6.35 -0.47 -6.09
N SER A 20 -6.00 -1.14 -7.18
CA SER A 20 -4.88 -0.78 -8.06
C SER A 20 -4.88 0.70 -8.51
N LYS A 21 -6.05 1.26 -8.80
CA LYS A 21 -6.22 2.66 -9.26
C LYS A 21 -5.79 3.70 -8.23
N ASP A 22 -5.86 3.40 -6.93
CA ASP A 22 -5.43 4.32 -5.86
C ASP A 22 -3.90 4.54 -5.89
N TYR A 23 -3.18 3.62 -6.54
CA TYR A 23 -1.73 3.56 -6.62
C TYR A 23 -1.21 3.88 -8.03
N GLY A 24 -2.10 4.08 -9.00
CA GLY A 24 -1.74 4.34 -10.39
C GLY A 24 -0.95 3.20 -11.05
N ILE A 25 -1.26 1.96 -10.69
CA ILE A 25 -0.59 0.74 -11.21
C ILE A 25 -1.61 -0.25 -11.75
N GLN A 26 -1.15 -1.27 -12.47
CA GLN A 26 -2.03 -2.31 -13.00
C GLN A 26 -2.47 -3.29 -11.91
N GLU A 27 -3.64 -3.92 -12.10
CA GLU A 27 -4.23 -4.90 -11.17
C GLU A 27 -3.26 -6.02 -10.77
N HIS A 28 -2.52 -6.56 -11.74
CA HIS A 28 -1.57 -7.65 -11.48
C HIS A 28 -0.36 -7.19 -10.66
N GLU A 29 0.07 -5.93 -10.82
CA GLU A 29 1.16 -5.34 -10.03
C GLU A 29 0.70 -5.14 -8.59
N PHE A 30 -0.50 -4.57 -8.43
CA PHE A 30 -1.10 -4.36 -7.11
C PHE A 30 -1.26 -5.70 -6.37
N LEU A 31 -1.80 -6.74 -7.02
CA LEU A 31 -1.92 -8.07 -6.43
C LEU A 31 -0.56 -8.63 -5.98
N ARG A 32 0.51 -8.44 -6.77
CA ARG A 32 1.87 -8.85 -6.38
C ARG A 32 2.34 -8.11 -5.12
N MET A 33 2.05 -6.82 -5.01
CA MET A 33 2.41 -6.02 -3.82
C MET A 33 1.67 -6.51 -2.57
N VAL A 34 0.37 -6.73 -2.66
CA VAL A 34 -0.44 -7.19 -1.51
C VAL A 34 -0.02 -8.61 -1.10
N LYS A 35 0.23 -9.51 -2.06
CA LYS A 35 0.81 -10.84 -1.79
C LYS A 35 2.20 -10.77 -1.17
N LEU A 36 3.02 -9.79 -1.55
CA LEU A 36 4.33 -9.59 -0.92
C LEU A 36 4.18 -9.19 0.55
N LEU A 37 3.24 -8.29 0.87
CA LEU A 37 2.94 -7.89 2.25
C LEU A 37 2.42 -9.05 3.09
N GLU A 38 1.56 -9.91 2.53
CA GLU A 38 1.10 -11.14 3.19
C GLU A 38 2.25 -12.13 3.39
N LYS A 39 3.08 -12.39 2.36
CA LYS A 39 4.26 -13.24 2.47
C LYS A 39 5.26 -12.75 3.52
N GLN A 40 5.38 -11.44 3.68
CA GLN A 40 6.23 -10.81 4.70
C GLN A 40 5.58 -10.81 6.09
N GLY A 41 4.33 -11.26 6.21
CA GLY A 41 3.60 -11.39 7.47
C GLY A 41 3.04 -10.07 8.00
N TYR A 42 2.86 -9.04 7.15
CA TYR A 42 2.20 -7.79 7.54
C TYR A 42 0.68 -7.86 7.40
N LEU A 43 0.20 -8.72 6.51
CA LEU A 43 -1.21 -9.00 6.25
C LEU A 43 -1.47 -10.50 6.34
N ASP A 44 -2.71 -10.86 6.65
CA ASP A 44 -3.22 -12.22 6.58
C ASP A 44 -4.59 -12.24 5.89
N LYS A 45 -4.97 -13.41 5.36
CA LYS A 45 -6.30 -13.71 4.81
C LYS A 45 -6.64 -12.92 3.54
N ILE A 46 -5.70 -12.80 2.60
CA ILE A 46 -6.03 -12.37 1.24
C ILE A 46 -6.81 -13.50 0.57
N LEU A 47 -8.02 -13.21 0.09
CA LEU A 47 -8.79 -14.18 -0.69
C LEU A 47 -8.34 -14.11 -2.14
N VAL A 48 -7.91 -15.23 -2.72
CA VAL A 48 -7.56 -15.35 -4.14
C VAL A 48 -8.24 -16.59 -4.72
N VAL A 49 -8.96 -16.43 -5.82
CA VAL A 49 -9.67 -17.50 -6.54
C VAL A 49 -9.45 -17.29 -8.03
N GLY A 50 -8.59 -18.12 -8.64
CA GLY A 50 -8.17 -17.92 -10.04
C GLY A 50 -7.52 -16.54 -10.22
N ASP A 51 -8.05 -15.77 -11.18
CA ASP A 51 -7.61 -14.41 -11.47
C ASP A 51 -8.28 -13.34 -10.59
N PHE A 52 -9.22 -13.74 -9.72
CA PHE A 52 -9.92 -12.82 -8.82
C PHE A 52 -9.25 -12.79 -7.45
N TYR A 53 -9.24 -11.61 -6.82
CA TYR A 53 -8.82 -11.44 -5.44
C TYR A 53 -9.77 -10.50 -4.68
N SER A 54 -9.75 -10.57 -3.35
CA SER A 54 -10.52 -9.69 -2.48
C SER A 54 -9.77 -9.40 -1.19
N LEU A 55 -9.71 -8.11 -0.84
CA LEU A 55 -9.10 -7.63 0.40
C LEU A 55 -10.11 -7.41 1.53
N LYS A 56 -11.41 -7.66 1.30
CA LYS A 56 -12.48 -7.34 2.26
C LYS A 56 -12.34 -8.05 3.60
N GLN A 57 -11.77 -9.26 3.60
CA GLN A 57 -11.55 -10.06 4.81
C GLN A 57 -10.11 -10.04 5.29
N THR A 58 -9.22 -9.36 4.56
CA THR A 58 -7.81 -9.24 4.90
C THR A 58 -7.66 -8.51 6.21
N ARG A 59 -6.71 -8.97 7.02
CA ARG A 59 -6.42 -8.40 8.33
C ARG A 59 -4.96 -7.98 8.38
N ILE A 60 -4.70 -6.88 9.07
CA ILE A 60 -3.35 -6.52 9.46
C ILE A 60 -2.91 -7.39 10.64
N THR A 61 -1.65 -7.81 10.63
CA THR A 61 -1.03 -8.57 11.73
C THR A 61 -0.43 -7.63 12.78
N ASP A 62 -0.01 -8.18 13.93
CA ASP A 62 0.74 -7.41 14.93
C ASP A 62 2.04 -6.81 14.37
N LYS A 63 2.68 -7.53 13.43
CA LYS A 63 3.85 -7.04 12.71
C LYS A 63 3.49 -5.85 11.80
N GLY A 64 2.37 -5.93 11.10
CA GLY A 64 1.83 -4.81 10.32
C GLY A 64 1.51 -3.60 11.19
N ILE A 65 0.89 -3.79 12.35
CA ILE A 65 0.59 -2.71 13.29
C ILE A 65 1.87 -2.07 13.82
N ARG A 66 2.90 -2.86 14.13
CA ARG A 66 4.20 -2.34 14.55
C ARG A 66 4.84 -1.50 13.44
N PHE A 67 4.79 -1.98 12.20
CA PHE A 67 5.29 -1.24 11.05
C PHE A 67 4.60 0.13 10.90
N LEU A 68 3.27 0.19 11.07
CA LEU A 68 2.53 1.46 11.04
C LEU A 68 2.98 2.42 12.15
N LYS A 69 3.25 1.92 13.35
CA LYS A 69 3.75 2.74 14.47
C LYS A 69 5.16 3.27 14.24
N GLU A 70 6.04 2.45 13.66
CA GLU A 70 7.42 2.82 13.34
C GLU A 70 7.50 3.90 12.25
N HIS A 71 6.49 3.99 11.38
CA HIS A 71 6.39 4.96 10.29
C HIS A 71 5.24 5.95 10.50
N PHE A 72 4.96 6.31 11.76
CA PHE A 72 3.88 7.23 12.10
C PHE A 72 4.06 8.64 11.51
N ASP A 73 5.29 9.02 11.16
CA ASP A 73 5.58 10.25 10.41
C ASP A 73 4.77 10.33 9.10
N LEU A 74 4.55 9.19 8.43
CA LEU A 74 3.73 9.12 7.22
C LEU A 74 2.25 9.40 7.48
N GLU A 75 1.76 9.16 8.71
CA GLU A 75 0.37 9.48 9.08
C GLU A 75 0.14 10.99 9.10
N THR A 76 1.14 11.76 9.55
CA THR A 76 1.01 13.22 9.69
C THR A 76 0.86 13.94 8.35
N ILE A 77 1.39 13.34 7.29
CA ILE A 77 1.33 13.83 5.92
C ILE A 77 0.42 12.98 5.03
N TYR A 78 -0.39 12.10 5.64
CA TYR A 78 -1.26 11.20 4.89
C TYR A 78 -2.36 12.00 4.18
N PRO A 79 -2.70 11.69 2.92
CA PRO A 79 -3.71 12.44 2.19
C PRO A 79 -5.10 12.32 2.84
N ALA A 80 -5.80 13.46 2.94
CA ALA A 80 -7.17 13.49 3.45
C ALA A 80 -8.17 12.88 2.45
N HIS A 81 -7.89 12.98 1.16
CA HIS A 81 -8.74 12.44 0.10
C HIS A 81 -8.04 11.28 -0.62
N ARG A 82 -8.81 10.21 -0.85
CA ARG A 82 -8.36 9.01 -1.57
C ARG A 82 -7.82 9.31 -2.98
N SER A 83 -8.40 10.31 -3.67
CA SER A 83 -7.95 10.76 -4.99
C SER A 83 -6.50 11.23 -4.99
N ASP A 84 -6.01 11.72 -3.85
CA ASP A 84 -4.69 12.33 -3.73
C ASP A 84 -3.62 11.29 -3.37
N LEU A 85 -4.03 10.03 -3.10
CA LEU A 85 -3.12 8.95 -2.72
C LEU A 85 -2.09 8.66 -3.81
N VAL A 86 -2.51 8.65 -5.07
CA VAL A 86 -1.61 8.40 -6.22
C VAL A 86 -0.49 9.45 -6.28
N ASN A 87 -0.81 10.73 -6.08
CA ASN A 87 0.16 11.81 -6.09
C ASN A 87 1.11 11.71 -4.90
N TRP A 88 0.58 11.43 -3.71
CA TRP A 88 1.38 11.28 -2.49
C TRP A 88 2.38 10.14 -2.58
N ILE A 89 1.99 9.01 -3.18
CA ILE A 89 2.85 7.86 -3.41
C ILE A 89 3.93 8.17 -4.45
N GLN A 90 3.59 8.90 -5.52
CA GLN A 90 4.53 9.21 -6.60
C GLN A 90 5.68 10.11 -6.16
N VAL A 91 5.56 10.86 -5.06
CA VAL A 91 6.68 11.62 -4.49
C VAL A 91 7.90 10.73 -4.22
N ASP A 92 7.69 9.48 -3.80
CA ASP A 92 8.79 8.52 -3.64
C ASP A 92 9.46 8.24 -5.01
N LYS A 93 8.70 8.11 -6.10
CA LYS A 93 9.26 7.88 -7.45
C LYS A 93 10.05 9.08 -7.96
N THR A 94 9.58 10.30 -7.73
CA THR A 94 10.26 11.52 -8.21
C THR A 94 11.57 11.78 -7.46
N LEU A 95 11.60 11.51 -6.15
CA LEU A 95 12.80 11.71 -5.33
C LEU A 95 13.93 10.70 -5.67
N TYR A 96 13.59 9.48 -6.07
CA TYR A 96 14.57 8.46 -6.47
C TYR A 96 14.79 8.36 -7.99
N GLY A 97 13.94 8.99 -8.81
CA GLY A 97 14.05 9.02 -10.27
C GLY A 97 14.99 10.10 -10.81
N ASN A 98 15.23 11.18 -10.06
CA ASN A 98 16.13 12.27 -10.46
C ASN A 98 17.63 11.95 -10.28
N GLY A 99 18.00 10.68 -10.08
CA GLY A 99 19.39 10.22 -9.99
C GLY A 99 19.89 9.46 -11.22
N ALA A 100 19.11 9.38 -12.29
CA ALA A 100 19.44 8.59 -13.49
C ALA A 100 19.52 9.42 -14.78
N ASP A 101 19.73 10.75 -14.69
CA ASP A 101 20.21 11.55 -15.81
C ASP A 101 21.63 12.04 -15.48
N SER A 102 22.59 11.20 -15.82
CA SER A 102 24.01 11.54 -15.94
C SER A 102 24.54 10.78 -17.15
N ASP A 103 24.26 11.32 -18.33
CA ASP A 103 25.17 11.31 -19.48
C ASP A 103 24.76 12.41 -20.49
#